data_AF-A0A7C6SY34-F1
#
_entry.id   AF-A0A7C6SY34-F1
#
_cell.length_a   1.000
_cell.length_b   1.000
_cell.length_c   1.000
_cell.angle_alpha   90.00
_cell.angle_beta   90.00
_cell.angle_gamma   90.00
#
_symmetry.space_group_name_H-M   'P 1'
#
loop_
_entity.id
_entity.type
_entity.pdbx_description
1 polymer ?
#
loop_
_entity_poly.entity_id
_entity_poly.type
_entity_poly.pdbx_seq_one_letter_code
_entity_poly.pdbx_strand_id
1 'polypeptide(L)'
;DTMLAYFYALIAMACMYSAFWGLRNTVDVQADLSAQGARRSVAPTHKLQVVLADAVAALVVSFAEVLILLAYLAFVLGISFGNQLGYVLLTCFAGCIAGVSFGNFIGTVIRGSEAAKVGILIGASMLMSFLAGLMWVDVKDIIASKVPVLSYVNPAALISDAFYSLYVFDTHRRFSINIGMLCLISAVMCMASFMRLRRERYASI
;
A
#
# COMPACT_ATOMS: atom_id res chain seq x y z
N ASP A 1 -6.50 -25.65 -2.29
CA ASP A 1 -5.59 -25.43 -1.15
C ASP A 1 -5.79 -24.09 -0.49
N THR A 2 -6.31 -24.12 0.73
CA THR A 2 -6.49 -22.95 1.60
C THR A 2 -5.16 -22.37 2.12
N MET A 3 -4.12 -23.20 2.24
CA MET A 3 -2.80 -22.79 2.74
C MET A 3 -2.09 -21.77 1.85
N LEU A 4 -2.14 -21.93 0.52
CA LEU A 4 -1.53 -20.98 -0.41
C LEU A 4 -2.23 -19.62 -0.42
N ALA A 5 -3.55 -19.60 -0.22
CA ALA A 5 -4.30 -18.37 -0.09
C ALA A 5 -3.82 -17.54 1.12
N TYR A 6 -3.47 -18.19 2.24
CA TYR A 6 -2.91 -17.50 3.41
C TYR A 6 -1.53 -16.89 3.12
N PHE A 7 -0.63 -17.61 2.43
CA PHE A 7 0.66 -17.04 2.04
C PHE A 7 0.51 -15.80 1.15
N TYR A 8 -0.37 -15.86 0.15
CA TYR A 8 -0.64 -14.72 -0.71
C TYR A 8 -1.27 -13.54 0.03
N ALA A 9 -2.16 -13.82 0.98
CA ALA A 9 -2.77 -12.78 1.80
C ALA A 9 -1.74 -12.14 2.74
N LEU A 10 -0.79 -12.91 3.29
CA LEU A 10 0.32 -12.38 4.09
C LEU A 10 1.29 -11.53 3.25
N ILE A 11 1.59 -11.95 2.02
CA ILE A 11 2.38 -11.13 1.08
C ILE A 11 1.63 -9.82 0.78
N ALA A 12 0.31 -9.89 0.56
CA ALA A 12 -0.51 -8.70 0.34
C ALA A 12 -0.46 -7.73 1.54
N MET A 13 -0.52 -8.27 2.76
CA MET A 13 -0.36 -7.49 3.99
C MET A 13 1.03 -6.86 4.10
N ALA A 14 2.10 -7.60 3.79
CA ALA A 14 3.46 -7.07 3.78
C ALA A 14 3.60 -5.89 2.80
N CYS A 15 3.00 -6.02 1.60
CA CYS A 15 2.97 -4.92 0.63
C CYS A 15 2.20 -3.70 1.16
N MET A 16 1.07 -3.90 1.85
CA MET A 16 0.29 -2.82 2.47
C MET A 16 1.07 -2.10 3.58
N TYR A 17 1.94 -2.78 4.31
CA TYR A 17 2.78 -2.18 5.34
C TYR A 17 3.89 -1.25 4.82
N SER A 18 4.13 -1.19 3.52
CA SER A 18 4.85 -0.07 2.91
C SER A 18 4.20 1.30 3.20
N ALA A 19 2.95 1.32 3.65
CA ALA A 19 2.27 2.51 4.14
C ALA A 19 2.95 3.18 5.34
N PHE A 20 3.74 2.45 6.15
CA PHE A 20 4.53 3.07 7.21
C PHE A 20 5.61 3.99 6.65
N TRP A 21 6.29 3.58 5.57
CA TRP A 21 7.25 4.42 4.87
C TRP A 21 6.56 5.65 4.26
N GLY A 22 5.39 5.46 3.65
CA GLY A 22 4.57 6.57 3.15
C GLY A 22 4.17 7.57 4.24
N LEU A 23 3.75 7.08 5.41
CA LEU A 23 3.40 7.93 6.55
C LEU A 23 4.62 8.68 7.07
N ARG A 24 5.77 8.02 7.22
CA ARG A 24 7.00 8.65 7.71
C ARG A 24 7.45 9.79 6.80
N ASN A 25 7.42 9.59 5.49
CA ASN A 25 7.73 10.64 4.53
C ASN A 25 6.83 11.88 4.70
N THR A 26 5.54 11.71 5.01
CA THR A 26 4.66 12.85 5.25
C THR A 26 4.96 13.61 6.52
N VAL A 27 5.38 12.91 7.57
CA VAL A 27 5.79 13.50 8.85
C VAL A 27 7.08 14.30 8.67
N ASP A 28 8.01 13.78 7.86
CA ASP A 28 9.30 14.42 7.57
C ASP A 28 9.17 15.64 6.63
N VAL A 29 8.07 15.76 5.88
CA VAL A 29 7.79 16.92 5.02
C VAL A 29 6.92 17.97 5.73
N GLN A 30 6.11 17.59 6.72
CA GLN A 30 5.23 18.52 7.44
C GLN A 30 5.96 19.29 8.54
N ALA A 31 5.97 20.63 8.46
CA ALA A 31 6.66 21.49 9.43
C ALA A 31 6.11 21.36 10.86
N ASP A 32 4.82 21.10 11.00
CA ASP A 32 4.14 21.02 12.30
C ASP A 32 4.44 19.73 13.06
N LEU A 33 5.04 18.73 12.41
CA LEU A 33 5.21 17.38 12.96
C LEU A 33 6.66 16.99 13.21
N SER A 34 7.62 17.59 12.51
CA SER A 34 9.03 17.30 12.76
C SER A 34 9.93 18.52 12.56
N ALA A 35 11.03 18.56 13.33
CA ALA A 35 12.07 19.56 13.17
C ALA A 35 12.74 19.50 11.79
N GLN A 36 12.74 18.32 11.14
CA GLN A 36 13.22 18.17 9.76
C GLN A 36 12.25 18.79 8.75
N GLY A 37 10.94 18.60 8.95
CA GLY A 37 9.89 19.21 8.14
C GLY A 37 9.90 20.73 8.22
N ALA A 38 10.19 21.29 9.40
CA ALA A 38 10.34 22.73 9.59
C ALA A 38 11.52 23.29 8.78
N ARG A 39 12.69 22.63 8.84
CA ARG A 39 13.87 23.03 8.06
C ARG A 39 13.64 22.89 6.55
N ARG A 40 13.02 21.78 6.12
CA ARG A 40 12.70 21.52 4.70
C ARG A 40 11.66 22.52 4.15
N SER A 41 10.77 23.03 5.00
CA SER A 41 9.75 24.01 4.58
C SER A 41 10.29 25.42 4.35
N VAL A 42 11.44 25.76 4.95
CA VAL A 42 12.14 27.05 4.76
C VAL A 42 13.14 27.00 3.60
N ALA A 43 13.54 25.81 3.17
CA ALA A 43 14.45 25.64 2.04
C ALA A 43 13.76 26.04 0.70
N PRO A 44 14.47 26.71 -0.23
CA PRO A 44 13.92 27.14 -1.52
C PRO A 44 13.89 25.97 -2.52
N THR A 45 13.38 24.81 -2.11
CA THR A 45 13.24 23.63 -2.96
C THR A 45 11.78 23.43 -3.35
N HIS A 46 11.56 22.89 -4.55
CA HIS A 46 10.21 22.63 -5.02
C HIS A 46 9.62 21.46 -4.20
N LYS A 47 8.65 21.73 -3.33
CA LYS A 47 8.05 20.74 -2.40
C LYS A 47 7.61 19.44 -3.09
N LEU A 48 7.14 19.52 -4.35
CA LEU A 48 6.75 18.33 -5.11
C LEU A 48 7.94 17.42 -5.45
N GLN A 49 9.11 17.99 -5.76
CA GLN A 49 10.29 17.17 -6.07
C GLN A 49 10.75 16.40 -4.84
N VAL A 50 10.71 17.03 -3.66
CA VAL A 50 11.07 16.36 -2.40
C VAL A 50 10.08 15.23 -2.08
N VAL A 51 8.77 15.49 -2.18
CA VAL A 51 7.73 14.48 -1.91
C VAL A 51 7.81 13.30 -2.88
N LEU A 52 8.03 13.57 -4.17
CA LEU A 52 8.20 12.50 -5.17
C LEU A 52 9.50 11.73 -4.94
N ALA A 53 10.60 12.40 -4.63
CA ALA A 53 11.87 11.73 -4.33
C ALA A 53 11.76 10.83 -3.09
N ASP A 54 11.16 11.33 -2.01
CA ASP A 54 10.92 10.56 -0.80
C ASP A 54 9.97 9.38 -1.06
N ALA A 55 8.90 9.58 -1.84
CA ALA A 55 7.97 8.51 -2.22
C ALA A 55 8.65 7.41 -3.07
N VAL A 56 9.52 7.79 -4.01
CA VAL A 56 10.30 6.82 -4.81
C VAL A 56 11.30 6.08 -3.93
N ALA A 57 11.98 6.78 -3.02
CA ALA A 57 12.90 6.14 -2.06
C ALA A 57 12.16 5.13 -1.17
N ALA A 58 11.02 5.51 -0.61
CA ALA A 58 10.15 4.62 0.18
C ALA A 58 9.69 3.41 -0.64
N LEU A 59 9.31 3.61 -1.90
CA LEU A 59 8.90 2.52 -2.79
C LEU A 59 10.05 1.54 -3.05
N VAL A 60 11.27 2.03 -3.33
CA VAL A 60 12.45 1.18 -3.58
C VAL A 60 12.80 0.38 -2.33
N VAL A 61 12.82 1.01 -1.16
CA VAL A 61 13.10 0.32 0.12
C VAL A 61 12.05 -0.73 0.41
N SER A 62 10.76 -0.37 0.34
CA SER A 62 9.66 -1.29 0.60
C SER A 62 9.62 -2.45 -0.40
N PHE A 63 9.91 -2.18 -1.67
CA PHE A 63 9.97 -3.23 -2.69
C PHE A 63 11.15 -4.16 -2.46
N ALA A 64 12.32 -3.65 -2.05
CA ALA A 64 13.45 -4.48 -1.67
C ALA A 64 13.12 -5.39 -0.46
N GLU A 65 12.42 -4.88 0.55
CA GLU A 65 11.93 -5.69 1.69
C GLU A 65 11.01 -6.83 1.22
N VAL A 66 10.08 -6.55 0.31
CA VAL A 66 9.18 -7.57 -0.26
C VAL A 66 9.93 -8.56 -1.16
N LEU A 67 10.97 -8.13 -1.89
CA LEU A 67 11.82 -9.04 -2.66
C LEU A 67 12.58 -10.00 -1.76
N ILE A 68 13.10 -9.53 -0.62
CA ILE A 68 13.76 -10.39 0.38
C ILE A 68 12.76 -11.40 0.94
N LEU A 69 11.54 -10.95 1.25
CA LEU A 69 10.45 -11.84 1.69
C LEU A 69 10.15 -12.92 0.64
N LEU A 70 9.99 -12.54 -0.63
CA LEU A 70 9.73 -13.49 -1.72
C LEU A 70 10.89 -14.47 -1.92
N ALA A 71 12.13 -14.01 -1.84
CA ALA A 71 13.31 -14.86 -1.92
C ALA A 71 13.33 -15.89 -0.78
N TYR A 72 13.00 -15.46 0.44
CA TYR A 72 12.88 -16.37 1.58
C TYR A 72 11.78 -17.43 1.37
N LEU A 73 10.60 -17.01 0.90
CA LEU A 73 9.50 -17.94 0.62
C LEU A 73 9.85 -18.94 -0.49
N ALA A 74 10.53 -18.50 -1.55
CA ALA A 74 10.87 -19.34 -2.69
C ALA A 74 12.05 -20.29 -2.39
N PHE A 75 13.15 -19.79 -1.82
CA PHE A 75 14.39 -20.56 -1.67
C PHE A 75 14.48 -21.32 -0.35
N VAL A 76 13.95 -20.78 0.75
CA VAL A 76 14.06 -21.41 2.08
C VAL A 76 12.84 -22.28 2.38
N LEU A 77 11.64 -21.76 2.14
CA LEU A 77 10.40 -22.49 2.37
C LEU A 77 9.97 -23.36 1.18
N GLY A 78 10.60 -23.20 0.02
CA GLY A 78 10.33 -24.01 -1.16
C GLY A 78 8.94 -23.78 -1.78
N ILE A 79 8.33 -22.61 -1.54
CA ILE A 79 7.01 -22.29 -2.10
C ILE A 79 7.14 -22.09 -3.61
N SER A 80 6.49 -22.95 -4.39
CA SER A 80 6.46 -22.82 -5.84
C SER A 80 5.45 -21.76 -6.27
N PHE A 81 5.96 -20.64 -6.78
CA PHE A 81 5.16 -19.59 -7.43
C PHE A 81 4.88 -19.87 -8.92
N GLY A 82 5.19 -21.09 -9.39
CA GLY A 82 4.99 -21.51 -10.78
C GLY A 82 5.80 -20.71 -11.81
N ASN A 83 5.39 -20.79 -13.08
CA ASN A 83 6.07 -20.10 -14.18
C ASN A 83 5.67 -18.61 -14.32
N GLN A 84 4.98 -18.06 -13.33
CA GLN A 84 4.35 -16.73 -13.37
C GLN A 84 5.00 -15.72 -12.41
N LEU A 85 6.27 -15.94 -12.03
CA LEU A 85 7.04 -15.08 -11.13
C LEU A 85 7.02 -13.59 -11.54
N GLY A 86 7.04 -13.29 -12.83
CA GLY A 86 6.95 -11.90 -13.32
C GLY A 86 5.67 -11.19 -12.89
N TYR A 87 4.53 -11.89 -12.89
CA TYR A 87 3.25 -11.33 -12.46
C TYR A 87 3.14 -11.23 -10.93
N VAL A 88 3.77 -12.15 -10.20
CA VAL A 88 3.91 -12.05 -8.74
C VAL A 88 4.68 -10.78 -8.37
N LEU A 89 5.82 -10.55 -9.02
CA LEU A 89 6.63 -9.35 -8.83
C LEU A 89 5.87 -8.07 -9.19
N LEU A 90 5.13 -8.08 -10.31
CA LEU A 90 4.29 -6.95 -10.71
C LEU A 90 3.20 -6.64 -9.67
N THR A 91 2.59 -7.68 -9.10
CA THR A 91 1.57 -7.55 -8.05
C THR A 91 2.16 -6.97 -6.77
N CYS A 92 3.32 -7.46 -6.34
CA CYS A 92 4.04 -6.90 -5.21
C CYS A 92 4.41 -5.44 -5.44
N PHE A 93 4.92 -5.11 -6.62
CA PHE A 93 5.28 -3.74 -6.97
C PHE A 93 4.08 -2.80 -6.93
N ALA A 94 2.96 -3.19 -7.55
CA ALA A 94 1.71 -2.43 -7.51
C ALA A 94 1.14 -2.34 -6.08
N GLY A 95 1.29 -3.41 -5.28
CA GLY A 95 0.93 -3.44 -3.87
C GLY A 95 1.73 -2.46 -3.02
N CYS A 96 3.04 -2.38 -3.22
CA CYS A 96 3.90 -1.40 -2.55
C CYS A 96 3.54 0.04 -2.96
N ILE A 97 3.23 0.28 -4.24
CA ILE A 97 2.74 1.59 -4.68
C ILE A 97 1.45 1.97 -3.93
N ALA A 98 0.49 1.03 -3.81
CA ALA A 98 -0.76 1.25 -3.10
C ALA A 98 -0.53 1.50 -1.61
N GLY A 99 0.33 0.71 -0.95
CA GLY A 99 0.66 0.89 0.45
C GLY A 99 1.32 2.25 0.71
N VAL A 100 2.39 2.60 -0.02
CA VAL A 100 3.05 3.92 0.11
C VAL A 100 2.07 5.06 -0.14
N SER A 101 1.21 4.95 -1.17
CA SER A 101 0.18 5.95 -1.48
C SER A 101 -0.84 6.10 -0.35
N PHE A 102 -1.26 4.99 0.24
CA PHE A 102 -2.20 4.95 1.36
C PHE A 102 -1.61 5.57 2.62
N GLY A 103 -0.35 5.26 2.94
CA GLY A 103 0.39 5.88 4.03
C GLY A 103 0.52 7.38 3.88
N ASN A 104 0.86 7.83 2.66
CA ASN A 104 0.94 9.24 2.31
C ASN A 104 -0.43 9.95 2.43
N PHE A 105 -1.51 9.26 2.06
CA PHE A 105 -2.88 9.77 2.19
C PHE A 105 -3.29 9.95 3.65
N ILE A 106 -3.11 8.93 4.49
CA ILE A 106 -3.39 9.06 5.93
C ILE A 106 -2.53 10.16 6.55
N GLY A 107 -1.25 10.19 6.19
CA GLY A 107 -0.29 11.16 6.69
C GLY A 107 -0.63 12.61 6.36
N THR A 108 -1.28 12.88 5.22
CA THR A 108 -1.66 14.24 4.78
C THR A 108 -3.10 14.62 5.14
N VAL A 109 -4.03 13.67 5.21
CA VAL A 109 -5.46 13.94 5.47
C VAL A 109 -5.74 14.07 6.96
N ILE A 110 -5.15 13.17 7.76
CA ILE A 110 -5.35 13.13 9.21
C ILE A 110 -4.53 14.23 9.88
N ARG A 111 -5.20 15.03 10.71
CA ARG A 111 -4.57 16.02 11.59
C ARG A 111 -4.37 15.42 12.97
N GLY A 112 -3.27 15.75 13.62
CA GLY A 112 -2.94 15.25 14.95
C GLY A 112 -1.48 14.83 15.05
N SER A 113 -1.10 14.31 16.22
CA SER A 113 0.25 13.83 16.51
C SER A 113 0.63 12.64 15.63
N GLU A 114 1.94 12.41 15.44
CA GLU A 114 2.46 11.23 14.75
C GLU A 114 1.88 9.93 15.32
N ALA A 115 1.80 9.80 16.65
CA ALA A 115 1.23 8.63 17.31
C ALA A 115 -0.25 8.39 16.93
N ALA A 116 -1.06 9.44 16.81
CA ALA A 116 -2.46 9.30 16.38
C ALA A 116 -2.55 8.84 14.91
N LYS A 117 -1.69 9.37 14.04
CA LYS A 117 -1.63 8.96 12.62
C LYS A 117 -1.20 7.50 12.48
N VAL A 118 -0.21 7.06 13.25
CA VAL A 118 0.24 5.66 13.29
C VAL A 118 -0.89 4.74 13.76
N GLY A 119 -1.60 5.11 14.83
CA GLY A 119 -2.75 4.34 15.32
C GLY A 119 -3.86 4.19 14.28
N ILE A 120 -4.21 5.27 13.58
CA ILE A 120 -5.20 5.25 12.49
C ILE A 120 -4.71 4.42 11.31
N LEU A 121 -3.44 4.53 10.93
CA LEU A 121 -2.84 3.73 9.87
C LEU A 121 -2.96 2.24 10.17
N ILE A 122 -2.60 1.83 11.39
CA ILE A 122 -2.68 0.42 11.83
C ILE A 122 -4.14 -0.04 11.82
N GLY A 123 -5.04 0.73 12.45
CA GLY A 123 -6.46 0.38 12.53
C GLY A 123 -7.10 0.22 11.15
N ALA A 124 -6.84 1.17 10.24
CA ALA A 124 -7.36 1.12 8.88
C ALA A 124 -6.75 -0.04 8.06
N SER A 125 -5.45 -0.29 8.18
CA SER A 125 -4.77 -1.41 7.51
C SER A 125 -5.29 -2.75 8.01
N MET A 126 -5.50 -2.92 9.31
CA MET A 126 -6.07 -4.13 9.91
C MET A 126 -7.51 -4.35 9.51
N LEU A 127 -8.33 -3.29 9.46
CA LEU A 127 -9.69 -3.39 8.96
C LEU A 127 -9.73 -3.82 7.49
N MET A 128 -8.85 -3.25 6.64
CA MET A 128 -8.73 -3.66 5.25
C MET A 128 -8.25 -5.10 5.09
N SER A 129 -7.28 -5.55 5.90
CA SER A 129 -6.84 -6.95 5.91
C SER A 129 -7.95 -7.90 6.35
N PHE A 130 -8.73 -7.53 7.37
CA PHE A 130 -9.90 -8.30 7.80
C PHE A 130 -10.93 -8.43 6.68
N LEU A 131 -11.27 -7.31 6.01
CA LEU A 131 -12.19 -7.27 4.88
C LEU A 131 -11.66 -8.05 3.65
N ALA A 132 -10.35 -8.22 3.53
CA ALA A 132 -9.72 -9.03 2.50
C ALA A 132 -9.76 -10.54 2.79
N GLY A 133 -10.33 -10.95 3.93
CA GLY A 133 -10.44 -12.36 4.33
C GLY A 133 -9.18 -12.94 4.96
N LEU A 134 -8.23 -12.11 5.42
CA LEU A 134 -7.00 -12.60 6.08
C LEU A 134 -7.29 -13.36 7.38
N MET A 135 -8.33 -12.96 8.12
CA MET A 135 -8.69 -13.59 9.41
C MET A 135 -9.53 -14.84 9.21
N TRP A 136 -10.43 -14.83 8.22
CA TRP A 136 -11.29 -15.95 7.90
C TRP A 136 -11.66 -15.89 6.42
N VAL A 137 -11.31 -16.94 5.67
CA VAL A 137 -11.44 -16.99 4.20
C VAL A 137 -12.88 -16.73 3.76
N ASP A 138 -13.86 -17.25 4.49
CA ASP A 138 -15.30 -17.12 4.17
C ASP A 138 -15.82 -15.68 4.30
N VAL A 139 -15.12 -14.79 5.04
CA VAL A 139 -15.47 -13.36 5.12
C VAL A 139 -15.42 -12.71 3.74
N LYS A 140 -14.49 -13.15 2.90
CA LYS A 140 -14.35 -12.65 1.54
C LYS A 140 -15.58 -12.98 0.69
N ASP A 141 -16.11 -14.19 0.81
CA ASP A 141 -17.30 -14.63 0.08
C ASP A 141 -18.57 -13.92 0.58
N ILE A 142 -18.65 -13.67 1.90
CA ILE A 142 -19.74 -12.89 2.50
C ILE A 142 -19.70 -11.44 2.02
N ILE A 143 -18.51 -10.82 1.92
CA ILE A 143 -18.37 -9.44 1.43
C ILE A 143 -18.65 -9.38 -0.07
N ALA A 144 -18.13 -10.32 -0.86
CA ALA A 144 -18.37 -10.37 -2.30
C ALA A 144 -19.87 -10.52 -2.62
N SER A 145 -20.61 -11.29 -1.82
CA SER A 145 -22.06 -11.50 -2.01
C SER A 145 -22.91 -10.33 -1.52
N LYS A 146 -22.55 -9.66 -0.42
CA LYS A 146 -23.36 -8.58 0.16
C LYS A 146 -22.95 -7.17 -0.25
N VAL A 147 -21.67 -6.91 -0.44
CA VAL A 147 -21.11 -5.58 -0.77
C VAL A 147 -19.95 -5.74 -1.76
N PRO A 148 -20.22 -6.12 -3.02
CA PRO A 148 -19.16 -6.38 -4.01
C PRO A 148 -18.28 -5.15 -4.28
N VAL A 149 -18.85 -3.94 -4.14
CA VAL A 149 -18.10 -2.68 -4.31
C VAL A 149 -16.94 -2.56 -3.33
N LEU A 150 -17.07 -3.10 -2.11
CA LEU A 150 -16.04 -2.99 -1.08
C LEU A 150 -14.80 -3.84 -1.42
N SER A 151 -14.98 -4.96 -2.12
CA SER A 151 -13.89 -5.81 -2.61
C SER A 151 -13.05 -5.11 -3.68
N TYR A 152 -13.66 -4.22 -4.48
CA TYR A 152 -12.97 -3.44 -5.51
C TYR A 152 -12.33 -2.14 -5.02
N VAL A 153 -12.69 -1.66 -3.82
CA VAL A 153 -12.12 -0.45 -3.21
C VAL A 153 -10.98 -0.78 -2.24
N ASN A 154 -10.97 -2.00 -1.70
CA ASN A 154 -9.97 -2.42 -0.73
C ASN A 154 -8.66 -2.86 -1.42
N PRO A 155 -7.55 -2.10 -1.31
CA PRO A 155 -6.27 -2.47 -1.91
C PRO A 155 -5.73 -3.82 -1.41
N ALA A 156 -5.96 -4.18 -0.13
CA ALA A 156 -5.54 -5.48 0.39
C ALA A 156 -6.30 -6.64 -0.26
N ALA A 157 -7.60 -6.46 -0.53
CA ALA A 157 -8.42 -7.45 -1.22
C ALA A 157 -7.98 -7.60 -2.68
N LEU A 158 -7.75 -6.49 -3.39
CA LEU A 158 -7.26 -6.47 -4.78
C LEU A 158 -5.93 -7.18 -4.96
N ILE A 159 -4.98 -7.01 -4.03
CA ILE A 159 -3.67 -7.69 -4.08
C ILE A 159 -3.85 -9.20 -3.86
N SER A 160 -4.61 -9.60 -2.84
CA SER A 160 -4.92 -11.01 -2.58
C SER A 160 -5.66 -11.67 -3.75
N ASP A 161 -6.62 -10.96 -4.36
CA ASP A 161 -7.35 -11.40 -5.54
C ASP A 161 -6.47 -11.49 -6.78
N ALA A 162 -5.51 -10.58 -6.96
CA ALA A 162 -4.53 -10.68 -8.03
C ALA A 162 -3.69 -11.97 -7.89
N PHE A 163 -3.17 -12.25 -6.70
CA PHE A 163 -2.43 -13.50 -6.44
C PHE A 163 -3.30 -14.76 -6.61
N TYR A 164 -4.52 -14.74 -6.08
CA TYR A 164 -5.45 -15.85 -6.25
C TYR A 164 -5.79 -16.07 -7.72
N SER A 165 -5.99 -14.99 -8.49
CA SER A 165 -6.31 -15.08 -9.90
C SER A 165 -5.18 -15.71 -10.73
N LEU A 166 -3.94 -15.39 -10.36
CA LEU A 166 -2.73 -15.89 -10.99
C LEU A 166 -2.50 -17.40 -10.72
N TYR A 167 -2.92 -17.85 -9.53
CA TYR A 167 -2.77 -19.25 -9.14
C TYR A 167 -3.89 -20.14 -9.70
N VAL A 168 -5.13 -19.64 -9.77
CA VAL A 168 -6.31 -20.47 -10.06
C VAL A 168 -6.75 -20.40 -11.53
N PHE A 169 -6.54 -19.27 -12.23
CA PHE A 169 -7.05 -19.08 -13.58
C PHE A 169 -5.92 -18.97 -14.60
N ASP A 170 -6.04 -19.68 -15.72
CA ASP A 170 -5.14 -19.51 -16.88
C ASP A 170 -5.33 -18.18 -17.61
N THR A 171 -6.47 -17.52 -17.42
CA THR A 171 -6.80 -16.24 -18.08
C THR A 171 -6.42 -15.04 -17.22
N HIS A 172 -5.52 -14.20 -17.76
CA HIS A 172 -4.97 -13.03 -17.07
C HIS A 172 -5.93 -11.83 -16.99
N ARG A 173 -7.20 -11.98 -17.42
CA ARG A 173 -8.16 -10.87 -17.47
C ARG A 173 -8.50 -10.33 -16.09
N ARG A 174 -8.75 -11.19 -15.11
CA ARG A 174 -9.06 -10.78 -13.73
C ARG A 174 -7.86 -10.13 -13.06
N PHE A 175 -6.68 -10.68 -13.32
CA PHE A 175 -5.40 -10.12 -12.88
C PHE A 175 -5.21 -8.67 -13.37
N SER A 176 -5.34 -8.41 -14.67
CA SER A 176 -5.17 -7.07 -15.24
C SER A 176 -6.19 -6.05 -14.70
N ILE A 177 -7.42 -6.48 -14.43
CA ILE A 177 -8.44 -5.63 -13.81
C ILE A 177 -8.03 -5.24 -12.39
N ASN A 178 -7.60 -6.21 -11.58
CA ASN A 178 -7.19 -5.96 -10.19
C ASN A 178 -5.98 -5.03 -10.11
N ILE A 179 -4.96 -5.26 -10.94
CA ILE A 179 -3.79 -4.37 -11.03
C ILE A 179 -4.21 -2.98 -11.52
N GLY A 180 -5.08 -2.89 -12.53
CA GLY A 180 -5.59 -1.62 -13.04
C GLY A 180 -6.33 -0.80 -11.97
N MET A 181 -7.21 -1.44 -11.19
CA MET A 181 -7.89 -0.79 -10.06
C MET A 181 -6.93 -0.37 -8.95
N LEU A 182 -5.94 -1.22 -8.62
CA LEU A 182 -4.95 -0.92 -7.61
C LEU A 182 -4.11 0.32 -7.99
N CYS A 183 -3.69 0.40 -9.25
CA CYS A 183 -3.01 1.57 -9.80
C CYS A 183 -3.91 2.82 -9.78
N LEU A 184 -5.20 2.67 -10.14
CA LEU A 184 -6.16 3.77 -10.11
C LEU A 184 -6.35 4.33 -8.69
N ILE A 185 -6.58 3.45 -7.70
CA ILE A 185 -6.74 3.84 -6.29
C ILE A 185 -5.48 4.53 -5.78
N SER A 186 -4.31 3.97 -6.09
CA SER A 186 -3.02 4.56 -5.72
C SER A 186 -2.84 5.96 -6.30
N ALA A 187 -3.19 6.15 -7.59
CA ALA A 187 -3.11 7.44 -8.26
C ALA A 187 -4.07 8.47 -7.62
N VAL A 188 -5.30 8.07 -7.31
CA VAL A 188 -6.28 8.93 -6.64
C VAL A 188 -5.79 9.34 -5.25
N MET A 189 -5.26 8.40 -4.46
CA MET A 189 -4.69 8.67 -3.14
C MET A 189 -3.49 9.61 -3.22
N CYS A 190 -2.54 9.34 -4.12
CA CYS A 190 -1.40 10.22 -4.36
C CYS A 190 -1.83 11.64 -4.75
N MET A 191 -2.80 11.76 -5.66
CA MET A 191 -3.30 13.06 -6.12
C MET A 191 -4.00 13.82 -4.99
N ALA A 192 -4.82 13.13 -4.17
CA ALA A 192 -5.46 13.72 -3.01
C ALA A 192 -4.44 14.22 -1.98
N SER A 193 -3.41 13.42 -1.66
CA SER A 193 -2.30 13.79 -0.78
C SER A 193 -1.58 15.03 -1.29
N PHE A 194 -1.30 15.07 -2.60
CA PHE A 194 -0.63 16.20 -3.25
C PHE A 194 -1.47 17.49 -3.17
N MET A 195 -2.77 17.41 -3.49
CA MET A 195 -3.66 18.58 -3.44
C MET A 195 -3.78 19.14 -2.03
N ARG A 196 -3.83 18.27 -1.01
CA ARG A 196 -3.81 18.66 0.41
C ARG A 196 -2.50 19.37 0.78
N LEU A 197 -1.37 18.75 0.46
CA LEU A 197 -0.05 19.29 0.80
C LEU A 197 0.24 20.63 0.12
N ARG A 198 -0.27 20.84 -1.11
CA ARG A 198 -0.16 22.14 -1.81
C ARG A 198 -1.01 23.23 -1.16
N ARG A 199 -2.17 22.87 -0.59
CA ARG A 199 -3.08 23.83 0.08
C ARG A 199 -2.61 24.21 1.48
N GLU A 200 -1.79 23.38 2.11
CA GLU A 200 -1.13 23.70 3.39
C GLU A 200 -0.04 24.75 3.14
N ARG A 201 -0.47 26.01 3.04
CA ARG A 201 0.38 27.18 3.25
C ARG A 201 0.62 27.24 4.75
N TYR A 202 1.85 26.93 5.18
CA TYR A 202 2.30 27.27 6.53
C TYR A 202 2.14 28.78 6.69
N ALA A 203 1.07 29.18 7.37
CA ALA A 203 0.92 30.54 7.85
C ALA A 203 2.00 30.73 8.92
N SER A 204 2.82 31.75 8.71
CA SER A 204 3.84 32.26 9.65
C SER A 204 4.85 31.23 10.17
N ILE A 205 5.98 31.15 9.48
CA ILE A 205 7.28 31.23 10.16
C ILE A 205 7.78 32.65 9.91
#